data_AF-A0A2A8V0D4-F1
#
_entry.id   AF-A0A2A8V0D4-F1
#
_cell.length_a   1.000
_cell.length_b   1.000
_cell.length_c   1.000
_cell.angle_alpha   90.00
_cell.angle_beta   90.00
_cell.angle_gamma   90.00
#
_symmetry.space_group_name_H-M   'P 1'
#
loop_
_entity.id
_entity.type
_entity.pdbx_description
1 polymer ?
#
loop_
_entity_poly.entity_id
_entity_poly.type
_entity_poly.pdbx_seq_one_letter_code
_entity_poly.pdbx_strand_id
1 'polypeptide(L)'
;MMENPNRTFSIQGIAWSRKNEYVPIHSEASLTDIVVRVKEEVEGWGGSCVFEMENTSKESRQLKVFFLIEWLACKEDGVGVLSLSKDTFWNYSGKNVAITNIVSCAESVKKTIYPLNLKGLKLWKKSLTNGSLYYYPITNGSHMMVYMLDFSFKPFEVKHGKIYAIEGAMEEEVSNLSDRIKNGLAFPGEK
;
A
#
# COMPACT_ATOMS: atom_id res chain seq x y z
N MET A 1 -20.90 5.06 0.40
CA MET A 1 -20.08 4.37 1.40
C MET A 1 -20.39 5.01 2.74
N MET A 2 -20.78 4.23 3.76
CA MET A 2 -20.81 4.74 5.13
C MET A 2 -19.36 4.87 5.59
N GLU A 3 -18.90 6.11 5.79
CA GLU A 3 -17.57 6.36 6.36
C GLU A 3 -17.56 5.82 7.78
N ASN A 4 -16.66 4.88 8.08
CA ASN A 4 -16.43 4.46 9.45
C ASN A 4 -15.75 5.63 10.20
N PRO A 5 -16.42 6.25 11.19
CA PRO A 5 -15.87 7.42 11.88
C PRO A 5 -14.60 7.10 12.68
N ASN A 6 -14.32 5.81 12.93
CA ASN A 6 -13.13 5.33 13.65
C ASN A 6 -12.02 4.87 12.70
N ARG A 7 -12.10 5.19 11.40
CA ARG A 7 -11.07 4.81 10.43
C ARG A 7 -9.77 5.58 10.70
N THR A 8 -8.70 4.88 11.08
CA THR A 8 -7.41 5.50 11.42
C THR A 8 -6.45 5.62 10.24
N PHE A 9 -6.71 4.89 9.15
CA PHE A 9 -5.94 4.99 7.90
C PHE A 9 -6.83 4.77 6.66
N SER A 10 -6.41 5.32 5.53
CA SER A 10 -7.04 5.15 4.21
C SER A 10 -6.10 4.47 3.23
N ILE A 11 -6.61 3.55 2.40
CA ILE A 11 -5.87 2.93 1.29
C ILE A 11 -6.66 3.12 0.00
N GLN A 12 -6.00 3.67 -1.02
CA GLN A 12 -6.57 3.77 -2.36
C GLN A 12 -5.67 3.05 -3.36
N GLY A 13 -6.25 2.10 -4.11
CA GLY A 13 -5.56 1.41 -5.19
C GLY A 13 -5.72 2.14 -6.53
N ILE A 14 -4.71 2.07 -7.38
CA ILE A 14 -4.76 2.52 -8.78
C ILE A 14 -4.03 1.49 -9.65
N ALA A 15 -4.74 0.89 -10.61
CA ALA A 15 -4.13 0.05 -11.62
C ALA A 15 -3.58 0.93 -12.76
N TRP A 16 -2.40 0.59 -13.29
CA TRP A 16 -1.70 1.35 -14.31
C TRP A 16 -1.12 0.42 -15.39
N SER A 17 -1.29 0.81 -16.65
CA SER A 17 -0.76 0.09 -17.82
C SER A 17 0.35 0.88 -18.51
N ARG A 18 1.21 0.18 -19.26
CA ARG A 18 2.31 0.79 -20.03
C ARG A 18 1.85 1.79 -21.11
N LYS A 19 0.56 1.83 -21.42
CA LYS A 19 -0.03 2.80 -22.35
C LYS A 19 -0.38 4.14 -21.67
N ASN A 20 0.06 4.34 -20.43
CA ASN A 20 -0.28 5.48 -19.56
C ASN A 20 -1.77 5.55 -19.21
N GLU A 21 -2.47 4.43 -19.31
CA GLU A 21 -3.84 4.31 -18.83
C GLU A 21 -3.81 3.92 -17.35
N TYR A 22 -4.69 4.52 -16.55
CA TYR A 22 -4.86 4.14 -15.16
C TYR A 22 -6.31 4.20 -14.74
N VAL A 23 -6.69 3.31 -13.83
CA VAL A 23 -8.04 3.22 -13.27
C VAL A 23 -7.96 3.15 -11.74
N PRO A 24 -8.68 4.01 -11.01
CA PRO A 24 -8.85 3.85 -9.57
C PRO A 24 -9.52 2.51 -9.25
N ILE A 25 -9.06 1.87 -8.17
CA ILE A 25 -9.61 0.62 -7.68
C ILE A 25 -10.41 0.93 -6.42
N HIS A 26 -11.73 0.77 -6.48
CA HIS A 26 -12.62 0.98 -5.33
C HIS A 26 -12.85 -0.32 -4.56
N SER A 27 -13.47 -1.30 -5.23
CA SER A 27 -13.62 -2.67 -4.75
C SER A 27 -13.20 -3.66 -5.83
N GLU A 28 -13.49 -3.32 -7.09
CA GLU A 28 -13.04 -4.03 -8.27
C GLU A 28 -12.75 -3.02 -9.38
N ALA A 29 -11.76 -3.31 -10.21
CA ALA A 29 -11.46 -2.61 -11.45
C ALA A 29 -10.90 -3.59 -12.47
N SER A 30 -11.04 -3.29 -13.76
CA SER A 30 -10.41 -4.06 -14.83
C SER A 30 -9.54 -3.16 -15.70
N LEU A 31 -8.33 -3.62 -16.01
CA LEU A 31 -7.42 -2.93 -16.92
C LEU A 31 -6.60 -3.96 -17.69
N THR A 32 -6.58 -3.84 -19.02
CA THR A 32 -5.76 -4.70 -19.91
C THR A 32 -5.97 -6.21 -19.67
N ASP A 33 -7.24 -6.64 -19.58
CA ASP A 33 -7.64 -8.02 -19.28
C ASP A 33 -7.15 -8.56 -17.91
N ILE A 34 -6.81 -7.66 -16.98
CA ILE A 34 -6.55 -8.02 -15.59
C ILE A 34 -7.67 -7.42 -14.74
N VAL A 35 -8.35 -8.28 -13.99
CA VAL A 35 -9.32 -7.87 -12.96
C VAL A 35 -8.58 -7.75 -11.65
N VAL A 36 -8.75 -6.61 -10.97
CA VAL A 36 -8.16 -6.31 -9.66
C VAL A 36 -9.29 -6.14 -8.67
N ARG A 37 -9.26 -6.91 -7.58
CA ARG A 37 -10.22 -6.86 -6.48
C ARG A 37 -9.49 -6.44 -5.22
N VAL A 38 -10.08 -5.53 -4.45
CA VAL A 38 -9.56 -5.06 -3.17
C VAL A 38 -10.65 -5.16 -2.11
N LYS A 39 -10.23 -5.55 -0.92
CA LYS A 39 -11.12 -5.68 0.24
C LYS A 39 -10.40 -5.17 1.47
N GLU A 40 -11.00 -4.18 2.12
CA GLU A 40 -10.55 -3.71 3.42
C GLU A 40 -11.06 -4.64 4.53
N GLU A 41 -10.20 -4.93 5.49
CA GLU A 41 -10.51 -5.75 6.66
C GLU A 41 -10.13 -4.98 7.93
N VAL A 42 -11.04 -4.96 8.89
CA VAL A 42 -10.78 -4.41 10.24
C VAL A 42 -10.19 -5.54 11.07
N GLU A 43 -9.04 -5.27 11.68
CA GLU A 43 -8.26 -6.25 12.42
C GLU A 43 -8.15 -5.78 13.89
N GLY A 44 -7.98 -6.71 14.83
CA GLY A 44 -7.91 -6.35 16.26
C GLY A 44 -6.73 -5.43 16.63
N TRP A 45 -5.78 -5.23 15.72
CA TRP A 45 -4.56 -4.46 15.85
C TRP A 45 -4.46 -3.27 14.88
N GLY A 46 -5.53 -2.99 14.13
CA GLY A 46 -5.56 -1.94 13.12
C GLY A 46 -6.44 -2.35 11.95
N GLY A 47 -5.85 -2.38 10.75
CA GLY A 47 -6.57 -2.89 9.59
C GLY A 47 -5.67 -3.32 8.48
N SER A 48 -6.29 -3.82 7.42
CA SER A 48 -5.58 -4.31 6.25
C SER A 48 -6.39 -4.14 4.98
N CYS A 49 -5.71 -4.23 3.85
CA CYS A 49 -6.31 -4.29 2.54
C CYS A 49 -5.76 -5.52 1.82
N VAL A 50 -6.62 -6.49 1.56
CA VAL A 50 -6.31 -7.68 0.76
C VAL A 50 -6.61 -7.34 -0.69
N PHE A 51 -5.73 -7.75 -1.59
CA PHE A 51 -5.95 -7.62 -3.01
C PHE A 51 -5.70 -8.93 -3.75
N GLU A 52 -6.52 -9.15 -4.78
CA GLU A 52 -6.43 -10.25 -5.72
C GLU A 52 -6.41 -9.68 -7.13
N MET A 53 -5.58 -10.26 -7.99
CA MET A 53 -5.47 -9.90 -9.39
C MET A 53 -5.50 -11.14 -10.25
N GLU A 54 -6.32 -11.11 -11.29
CA GLU A 54 -6.55 -12.24 -12.18
C GLU A 54 -6.37 -11.80 -13.63
N ASN A 55 -5.49 -12.47 -14.38
CA ASN A 55 -5.40 -12.30 -15.83
C ASN A 55 -6.51 -13.12 -16.50
N THR A 56 -7.52 -12.47 -17.07
CA THR A 56 -8.66 -13.14 -17.70
C THR A 56 -8.41 -13.50 -19.17
N SER A 57 -7.20 -13.31 -19.68
CA SER A 57 -6.84 -13.55 -21.09
C SER A 57 -6.01 -14.81 -21.29
N LYS A 58 -5.92 -15.24 -22.56
CA LYS A 58 -5.04 -16.32 -23.03
C LYS A 58 -3.58 -15.87 -23.25
N GLU A 59 -3.29 -14.60 -23.03
CA GLU A 59 -1.97 -14.00 -23.27
C GLU A 59 -1.30 -13.65 -21.94
N SER A 60 0.03 -13.57 -21.94
CA SER A 60 0.74 -13.00 -20.80
C SER A 60 0.47 -11.50 -20.70
N ARG A 61 0.27 -11.02 -19.47
CA ARG A 61 -0.03 -9.62 -19.19
C ARG A 61 0.91 -9.06 -18.14
N GLN A 62 1.01 -7.73 -18.12
CA GLN A 62 1.76 -7.01 -17.09
C GLN A 62 0.91 -5.85 -16.60
N LEU A 63 0.97 -5.62 -15.30
CA LEU A 63 0.25 -4.54 -14.65
C LEU A 63 1.12 -3.93 -13.58
N LYS A 64 1.01 -2.62 -13.42
CA LYS A 64 1.50 -1.95 -12.22
C LYS A 64 0.31 -1.56 -11.36
N VAL A 65 0.47 -1.69 -10.04
CA VAL A 65 -0.52 -1.19 -9.10
C VAL A 65 0.15 -0.24 -8.13
N PHE A 66 -0.46 0.93 -7.96
CA PHE A 66 -0.11 1.88 -6.92
C PHE A 66 -1.09 1.74 -5.76
N PHE A 67 -0.59 1.65 -4.54
CA PHE A 67 -1.42 1.81 -3.34
C PHE A 67 -0.98 3.06 -2.60
N LEU A 68 -1.91 3.98 -2.43
CA LEU A 68 -1.75 5.25 -1.76
C LEU A 68 -2.31 5.07 -0.34
N ILE A 69 -1.48 5.33 0.67
CA ILE A 69 -1.85 5.18 2.08
C ILE A 69 -1.75 6.52 2.78
N GLU A 70 -2.79 6.91 3.51
CA GLU A 70 -2.82 8.09 4.36
C GLU A 70 -3.21 7.67 5.78
N TRP A 71 -2.43 8.06 6.79
CA TRP A 71 -2.84 7.92 8.19
C TRP A 71 -3.70 9.09 8.61
N LEU A 72 -4.96 8.81 8.92
CA LEU A 72 -5.95 9.81 9.32
C LEU A 72 -5.80 10.20 10.80
N ALA A 73 -5.27 9.29 11.63
CA ALA A 73 -5.01 9.53 13.05
C ALA A 73 -3.73 10.36 13.30
N CYS A 74 -2.83 10.50 12.32
CA CYS A 74 -1.54 11.17 12.42
C CYS A 74 -1.46 12.48 11.60
N LYS A 75 -2.58 13.20 11.46
CA LYS A 75 -2.68 14.34 10.52
C LYS A 75 -1.92 15.59 10.93
N GLU A 76 -1.87 15.90 12.23
CA GLU A 76 -1.18 17.07 12.77
C GLU A 76 0.19 16.67 13.33
N ASP A 77 1.23 17.45 12.96
CA ASP A 77 2.64 17.25 13.36
C ASP A 77 3.22 15.84 13.08
N GLY A 78 2.64 15.10 12.15
CA GLY A 78 3.08 13.75 11.78
C GLY A 78 4.44 13.73 11.08
N VAL A 79 5.28 12.74 11.37
CA VAL A 79 6.50 12.43 10.62
C VAL A 79 6.33 11.09 9.94
N GLY A 80 6.41 11.08 8.61
CA GLY A 80 6.41 9.87 7.79
C GLY A 80 7.83 9.47 7.44
N VAL A 81 8.21 8.22 7.71
CA VAL A 81 9.55 7.68 7.44
C VAL A 81 9.45 6.36 6.70
N LEU A 82 10.18 6.23 5.59
CA LEU A 82 10.47 4.96 4.94
C LEU A 82 11.74 4.39 5.56
N SER A 83 11.57 3.39 6.43
CA SER A 83 12.71 2.69 7.02
C SER A 83 13.32 1.74 6.01
N LEU A 84 14.54 2.04 5.55
CA LEU A 84 15.25 1.20 4.58
C LEU A 84 15.70 -0.14 5.17
N SER A 85 15.99 -0.21 6.48
CA SER A 85 16.43 -1.44 7.13
C SER A 85 15.29 -2.43 7.35
N LYS A 86 14.11 -1.92 7.71
CA LYS A 86 12.91 -2.75 7.94
C LYS A 86 12.05 -2.91 6.69
N ASP A 87 12.30 -2.09 5.66
CA ASP A 87 11.55 -2.03 4.42
C ASP A 87 10.03 -1.76 4.66
N THR A 88 9.75 -0.89 5.64
CA THR A 88 8.40 -0.52 6.09
C THR A 88 8.22 1.00 6.17
N PHE A 89 6.97 1.45 6.11
CA PHE A 89 6.64 2.83 6.44
C PHE A 89 6.33 2.96 7.92
N TRP A 90 6.80 4.06 8.50
CA TRP A 90 6.57 4.47 9.87
C TRP A 90 5.91 5.84 9.89
N ASN A 91 4.95 6.02 10.78
CA ASN A 91 4.28 7.27 11.05
C ASN A 91 4.37 7.55 12.54
N TYR A 92 4.83 8.74 12.88
CA TYR A 92 4.95 9.20 14.25
C TYR A 92 4.10 10.46 14.42
N SER A 93 3.22 10.51 15.42
CA SER A 93 2.47 11.71 15.79
C SER A 93 2.26 11.75 17.30
N GLY A 94 2.93 12.69 17.98
CA GLY A 94 2.89 12.79 19.44
C GLY A 94 3.35 11.50 20.12
N LYS A 95 2.41 10.77 20.73
CA LYS A 95 2.64 9.47 21.40
C LYS A 95 2.23 8.26 20.56
N ASN A 96 1.65 8.47 19.39
CA ASN A 96 1.16 7.41 18.53
C ASN A 96 2.23 7.03 17.51
N VAL A 97 2.36 5.72 17.30
CA VAL A 97 3.24 5.13 16.29
C VAL A 97 2.41 4.21 15.41
N ALA A 98 2.58 4.33 14.10
CA ALA A 98 1.91 3.46 13.16
C ALA A 98 2.87 2.94 12.10
N ILE A 99 2.68 1.68 11.71
CA ILE A 99 3.46 1.01 10.68
C ILE A 99 2.55 0.62 9.53
N THR A 100 3.01 0.86 8.31
CA THR A 100 2.43 0.23 7.11
C THR A 100 3.45 -0.73 6.49
N ASN A 101 3.00 -1.95 6.23
CA ASN A 101 3.80 -3.00 5.63
C ASN A 101 3.00 -3.75 4.55
N ILE A 102 3.68 -4.52 3.72
CA ILE A 102 3.07 -5.26 2.61
C ILE A 102 3.67 -6.64 2.45
N VAL A 103 2.82 -7.62 2.16
CA VAL A 103 3.19 -8.96 1.69
C VAL A 103 2.52 -9.16 0.34
N SER A 104 3.28 -9.51 -0.69
CA SER A 104 2.77 -9.58 -2.07
C SER A 104 3.60 -10.53 -2.93
N CYS A 105 2.96 -11.18 -3.90
CA CYS A 105 3.60 -11.96 -4.97
C CYS A 105 4.11 -11.08 -6.13
N ALA A 106 4.38 -9.80 -5.87
CA ALA A 106 4.88 -8.86 -6.87
C ALA A 106 6.35 -9.15 -7.19
N GLU A 107 6.75 -8.89 -8.45
CA GLU A 107 8.15 -9.05 -8.87
C GLU A 107 9.03 -7.94 -8.31
N SER A 108 8.43 -6.75 -8.12
CA SER A 108 9.09 -5.61 -7.50
C SER A 108 8.09 -4.84 -6.65
N VAL A 109 8.54 -4.38 -5.48
CA VAL A 109 7.79 -3.46 -4.62
C VAL A 109 8.67 -2.24 -4.38
N LYS A 110 8.25 -1.09 -4.90
CA LYS A 110 8.91 0.21 -4.68
C LYS A 110 8.09 1.06 -3.73
N LYS A 111 8.76 1.92 -2.99
CA LYS A 111 8.20 2.67 -1.86
C LYS A 111 8.65 4.12 -1.91
N THR A 112 7.76 5.03 -1.54
CA THR A 112 8.10 6.44 -1.35
C THR A 112 7.05 7.14 -0.50
N ILE A 113 7.36 8.35 -0.03
CA ILE A 113 6.44 9.19 0.74
C ILE A 113 6.32 10.55 0.05
N TYR A 114 5.10 11.01 -0.20
CA TYR A 114 4.86 12.36 -0.72
C TYR A 114 4.21 13.24 0.34
N PRO A 115 4.69 14.48 0.57
CA PRO A 115 3.96 15.43 1.38
C PRO A 115 2.62 15.78 0.70
N LEU A 116 1.55 15.94 1.47
CA LEU A 116 0.25 16.37 0.97
C LEU A 116 0.20 17.89 0.79
N ASN A 117 1.10 18.40 -0.05
CA ASN A 117 1.15 19.79 -0.48
C ASN A 117 1.30 19.87 -2.01
N LEU A 118 1.27 21.08 -2.58
CA LEU A 118 1.35 21.29 -4.02
C LEU A 118 2.59 20.65 -4.68
N LYS A 119 3.73 20.62 -3.97
CA LYS A 119 4.96 20.00 -4.49
C LYS A 119 4.81 18.48 -4.55
N GLY A 120 4.33 17.86 -3.48
CA GLY A 120 4.10 16.41 -3.44
C GLY A 120 3.04 15.96 -4.44
N LEU A 121 1.94 16.71 -4.59
CA LEU A 121 0.91 16.41 -5.60
C LEU A 121 1.44 16.49 -7.03
N LYS A 122 2.30 17.48 -7.34
CA LYS A 122 2.97 17.57 -8.65
C LYS A 122 3.89 16.37 -8.91
N LEU A 123 4.65 15.94 -7.90
CA LEU A 123 5.52 14.76 -7.98
C LEU A 123 4.70 13.47 -8.15
N TRP A 124 3.63 13.31 -7.37
CA TRP A 124 2.70 12.20 -7.48
C TRP A 124 2.10 12.10 -8.89
N LYS A 125 1.60 13.22 -9.44
CA LYS A 125 1.09 13.27 -10.81
C LYS A 125 2.14 12.83 -11.83
N LYS A 126 3.39 13.31 -11.69
CA LYS A 126 4.51 12.91 -12.56
C LYS A 126 4.82 11.42 -12.43
N SER A 127 4.78 10.89 -11.21
CA SER A 127 4.96 9.47 -10.92
C SER A 127 3.91 8.60 -11.60
N LEU A 128 2.63 8.98 -11.49
CA LEU A 128 1.53 8.28 -12.13
C LEU A 128 1.62 8.36 -13.65
N THR A 129 1.96 9.52 -14.23
CA THR A 129 2.17 9.65 -15.68
C THR A 129 3.30 8.77 -16.19
N ASN A 130 4.40 8.67 -15.45
CA ASN A 130 5.58 7.93 -15.89
C ASN A 130 5.57 6.45 -15.48
N GLY A 131 4.58 6.00 -14.69
CA GLY A 131 4.57 4.67 -14.10
C GLY A 131 5.81 4.38 -13.25
N SER A 132 6.32 5.38 -12.53
CA SER A 132 7.55 5.28 -11.70
C SER A 132 7.43 6.10 -10.41
N LEU A 133 8.24 5.79 -9.40
CA LEU A 133 8.27 6.54 -8.14
C LEU A 133 9.51 7.43 -8.04
N TYR A 134 9.31 8.69 -7.66
CA TYR A 134 10.38 9.55 -7.16
C TYR A 134 10.62 9.24 -5.69
N TYR A 135 11.85 8.85 -5.36
CA TYR A 135 12.23 8.49 -4.00
C TYR A 135 12.27 9.69 -3.07
N TYR A 136 11.55 9.58 -1.96
CA TYR A 136 11.52 10.58 -0.90
C TYR A 136 11.30 9.84 0.44
N PRO A 137 12.34 9.72 1.28
CA PRO A 137 12.32 8.79 2.41
C PRO A 137 11.68 9.32 3.68
N ILE A 138 11.57 10.63 3.83
CA ILE A 138 11.08 11.25 5.06
C ILE A 138 10.34 12.54 4.76
N THR A 139 9.24 12.78 5.48
CA THR A 139 8.50 14.05 5.38
C THR A 139 7.82 14.40 6.69
N ASN A 140 7.58 15.69 6.89
CA ASN A 140 6.89 16.23 8.06
C ASN A 140 5.52 16.78 7.63
N GLY A 141 4.58 16.75 8.57
CA GLY A 141 3.18 17.14 8.36
C GLY A 141 2.39 16.06 7.60
N SER A 142 1.25 16.46 7.07
CA SER A 142 0.36 15.54 6.33
C SER A 142 1.06 14.97 5.10
N HIS A 143 0.97 13.66 4.92
CA HIS A 143 1.68 12.95 3.87
C HIS A 143 0.97 11.66 3.45
N MET A 144 1.39 11.16 2.30
CA MET A 144 0.90 9.94 1.69
C MET A 144 2.08 9.00 1.44
N MET A 145 1.97 7.77 1.91
CA MET A 145 2.90 6.71 1.55
C MET A 145 2.40 6.02 0.29
N VAL A 146 3.32 5.59 -0.55
CA VAL A 146 2.97 4.95 -1.83
C VAL A 146 3.78 3.67 -2.02
N TYR A 147 3.07 2.56 -2.19
CA TYR A 147 3.64 1.36 -2.81
C TYR A 147 3.41 1.40 -4.31
N MET A 148 4.41 1.00 -5.10
CA MET A 148 4.27 0.67 -6.51
C MET A 148 4.72 -0.78 -6.71
N LEU A 149 3.81 -1.61 -7.21
CA LEU A 149 4.01 -3.04 -7.38
C LEU A 149 4.04 -3.36 -8.87
N ASP A 150 5.08 -4.05 -9.30
CA ASP A 150 5.22 -4.55 -10.67
C ASP A 150 4.82 -6.03 -10.71
N PHE A 151 3.89 -6.38 -11.59
CA PHE A 151 3.43 -7.76 -11.80
C PHE A 151 3.54 -8.19 -13.25
N SER A 152 3.98 -9.43 -13.47
CA SER A 152 3.70 -10.20 -14.68
C SER A 152 2.72 -11.34 -14.38
N PHE A 153 1.91 -11.70 -15.36
CA PHE A 153 0.93 -12.77 -15.26
C PHE A 153 1.05 -13.69 -16.47
N LYS A 154 1.06 -14.99 -16.22
CA LYS A 154 0.74 -16.01 -17.22
C LYS A 154 -0.76 -15.96 -17.56
N PRO A 155 -1.19 -16.57 -18.68
CA PRO A 155 -2.60 -16.73 -18.98
C PRO A 155 -3.37 -17.34 -17.80
N PHE A 156 -4.50 -16.73 -17.40
CA PHE A 156 -5.35 -17.20 -16.31
C PHE A 156 -4.69 -17.29 -14.92
N GLU A 157 -3.53 -16.65 -14.73
CA GLU A 157 -2.86 -16.61 -13.44
C GLU A 157 -3.57 -15.65 -12.49
N VAL A 158 -3.70 -16.09 -11.23
CA VAL A 158 -4.18 -15.29 -10.11
C VAL A 158 -3.03 -14.99 -9.16
N LYS A 159 -2.92 -13.75 -8.70
CA LYS A 159 -1.94 -13.31 -7.70
C LYS A 159 -2.63 -12.59 -6.55
N HIS A 160 -2.04 -12.70 -5.38
CA HIS A 160 -2.57 -12.12 -4.14
C HIS A 160 -1.54 -11.25 -3.44
N GLY A 161 -2.04 -10.38 -2.57
CA GLY A 161 -1.23 -9.71 -1.57
C GLY A 161 -2.10 -9.02 -0.54
N LYS A 162 -1.44 -8.47 0.48
CA LYS A 162 -2.10 -7.81 1.60
C LYS A 162 -1.21 -6.69 2.13
N ILE A 163 -1.82 -5.53 2.33
CA ILE A 163 -1.23 -4.37 2.99
C ILE A 163 -1.77 -4.33 4.41
N TYR A 164 -0.90 -4.12 5.39
CA TYR A 164 -1.26 -4.04 6.80
C TYR A 164 -0.95 -2.63 7.29
N ALA A 165 -1.85 -2.11 8.10
CA ALA A 165 -1.72 -0.85 8.80
C ALA A 165 -1.93 -1.13 10.29
N ILE A 166 -0.85 -1.03 11.05
CA ILE A 166 -0.81 -1.34 12.48
C ILE A 166 -0.60 -0.04 13.22
N GLU A 167 -1.39 0.21 14.26
CA GLU A 167 -1.28 1.37 15.13
C GLU A 167 -1.04 0.92 16.57
N GLY A 168 -0.18 1.64 17.29
CA GLY A 168 0.10 1.35 18.69
C GLY A 168 0.77 2.52 19.42
N ALA A 169 0.93 2.37 20.72
CA ALA A 169 1.50 3.40 21.59
C ALA A 169 3.03 3.34 21.67
N MET A 170 3.64 2.20 21.33
CA MET A 170 5.10 2.00 21.40
C MET A 170 5.65 1.38 20.12
N GLU A 171 6.78 1.91 19.65
CA GLU A 171 7.45 1.43 18.43
C GLU A 171 7.80 -0.07 18.50
N GLU A 172 8.26 -0.55 19.66
CA GLU A 172 8.64 -1.96 19.84
C GLU A 172 7.45 -2.91 19.67
N GLU A 173 6.29 -2.57 20.25
CA GLU A 173 5.07 -3.37 20.14
C GLU A 173 4.61 -3.49 18.69
N VAL A 174 4.59 -2.36 17.97
CA VAL A 174 4.14 -2.31 16.57
C VAL A 174 5.14 -3.03 15.66
N SER A 175 6.45 -2.91 15.92
CA SER A 175 7.49 -3.64 15.18
C SER A 175 7.35 -5.15 15.35
N ASN A 176 7.26 -5.62 16.59
CA ASN A 176 7.15 -7.04 16.91
C ASN A 176 5.89 -7.67 16.28
N LEU A 177 4.78 -6.93 16.26
CA LEU A 177 3.55 -7.40 15.62
C LEU A 177 3.68 -7.45 14.09
N SER A 178 4.29 -6.45 13.47
CA SER A 178 4.58 -6.44 12.03
C SER A 178 5.41 -7.67 11.62
N ASP A 179 6.45 -7.99 12.39
CA ASP A 179 7.33 -9.13 12.10
C ASP A 179 6.58 -10.46 12.26
N ARG A 180 5.75 -10.59 13.30
CA ARG A 180 4.89 -11.78 13.50
C ARG A 180 3.90 -11.98 12.36
N ILE A 181 3.27 -10.91 11.86
CA ILE A 181 2.31 -10.99 10.73
C ILE A 181 3.03 -11.44 9.46
N LYS A 182 4.21 -10.85 9.16
CA LYS A 182 5.04 -11.27 8.02
C LYS A 182 5.40 -12.75 8.10
N ASN A 183 5.85 -13.20 9.27
CA ASN A 183 6.32 -14.57 9.47
C ASN A 183 5.17 -15.59 9.49
N GLY A 184 4.03 -15.28 10.13
CA GLY A 184 2.87 -16.17 10.19
C GLY A 184 2.24 -16.46 8.81
N LEU A 185 2.49 -15.59 7.83
CA LEU A 185 2.06 -15.80 6.44
C LEU A 185 3.12 -16.51 5.59
N ALA A 186 4.40 -16.45 5.99
CA ALA A 186 5.45 -17.26 5.40
C ALA A 186 5.39 -18.72 5.87
N PHE A 187 4.86 -18.98 7.08
CA PHE A 187 4.72 -20.31 7.68
C PHE A 187 3.33 -20.50 8.29
N PRO A 188 2.29 -20.79 7.49
CA PRO A 188 0.90 -20.87 7.97
C PRO A 188 0.58 -22.09 8.87
N GLY A 189 1.58 -22.77 9.44
CA GLY A 189 1.42 -24.09 10.07
C GLY A 189 2.04 -24.31 11.45
N GLU A 190 2.76 -23.35 12.05
CA GLU A 190 3.32 -23.54 13.39
C GLU A 190 2.38 -22.92 14.45
N LYS A 191 1.54 -23.77 15.04
CA LYS A 191 0.87 -23.52 16.31
C LYS A 191 1.54 -24.34 17.41
#